data_AF-A0A4R3VPX7-F1
#
_entry.id   AF-A0A4R3VPX7-F1
#
_cell.length_a   1.000
_cell.length_b   1.000
_cell.length_c   1.000
_cell.angle_alpha   90.00
_cell.angle_beta   90.00
_cell.angle_gamma   90.00
#
_symmetry.space_group_name_H-M   'P 1'
#
loop_
_entity.id
_entity.type
_entity.pdbx_description
1 polymer ?
#
loop_
_entity_poly.entity_id
_entity_poly.type
_entity_poly.pdbx_seq_one_letter_code
_entity_poly.pdbx_strand_id
1 'polypeptide(L)'
;MRQVKHESSQFINTNKLTPTIFRWQEGYAAFCYSHSHIPNVIKYIETQKEHHKKLTFREEYIKLLKLFDVEYNKKYIFKNLE
;
A
#
# COMPACT_ATOMS: atom_id res chain seq x y z
N MET A 1 5.38 -6.50 -9.76
CA MET A 1 5.80 -5.63 -8.63
C MET A 1 7.30 -5.50 -8.43
N ARG A 2 8.10 -6.58 -8.46
CA ARG A 2 9.57 -6.49 -8.34
C ARG A 2 10.19 -5.50 -9.33
N GLN A 3 9.88 -5.65 -10.61
CA GLN A 3 10.40 -4.78 -11.68
C GLN A 3 9.93 -3.34 -11.50
N VAL A 4 8.63 -3.12 -11.35
CA VAL A 4 8.05 -1.78 -11.09
C VAL A 4 8.74 -1.09 -9.92
N LYS A 5 8.92 -1.78 -8.79
CA LYS A 5 9.62 -1.23 -7.62
C LYS A 5 11.09 -0.92 -7.92
N HIS A 6 11.79 -1.82 -8.61
CA HIS A 6 13.20 -1.64 -8.95
C HIS A 6 13.42 -0.45 -9.89
N GLU A 7 12.72 -0.42 -11.02
CA GLU A 7 12.85 0.63 -12.04
C GLU A 7 12.45 2.00 -11.49
N SER A 8 11.35 2.07 -10.73
CA SER A 8 10.94 3.34 -10.11
C SER A 8 11.92 3.80 -9.02
N SER A 9 12.46 2.89 -8.20
CA SER A 9 13.51 3.27 -7.24
C SER A 9 14.77 3.77 -7.94
N GLN A 10 15.21 3.10 -9.01
CA GLN A 10 16.34 3.56 -9.80
C GLN A 10 16.06 4.94 -10.39
N PHE A 11 14.91 5.12 -11.04
CA PHE A 11 14.50 6.39 -11.64
C PHE A 11 14.49 7.53 -10.63
N ILE A 12 13.85 7.35 -9.46
CA ILE A 12 13.75 8.37 -8.40
C ILE A 12 15.14 8.76 -7.88
N ASN A 13 16.00 7.77 -7.64
CA ASN A 13 17.34 8.00 -7.10
C ASN A 13 18.28 8.64 -8.13
N THR A 14 18.25 8.18 -9.39
CA THR A 14 19.05 8.74 -10.48
C THR A 14 18.69 10.19 -10.75
N ASN A 15 17.39 10.53 -10.71
CA ASN A 15 16.92 11.89 -10.92
C ASN A 15 16.93 12.75 -9.64
N LYS A 16 17.38 12.20 -8.50
CA LYS A 16 17.43 12.89 -7.20
C LYS A 16 16.10 13.57 -6.83
N LEU A 17 14.98 12.89 -7.05
CA LEU A 17 13.64 13.44 -6.78
C LEU A 17 13.30 13.52 -5.28
N THR A 18 14.14 12.92 -4.43
CA THR A 18 14.03 12.96 -2.98
C THR A 18 15.37 13.35 -2.36
N PRO A 19 15.37 14.03 -1.18
CA PRO A 19 16.60 14.42 -0.48
C PRO A 19 17.39 13.22 0.08
N THR A 20 16.75 12.05 0.19
CA THR A 20 17.33 10.80 0.69
C THR A 20 17.26 9.71 -0.38
N ILE A 21 18.00 8.61 -0.16
CA ILE A 21 17.93 7.43 -1.01
C ILE A 21 16.54 6.81 -0.85
N PHE A 22 15.75 6.88 -1.92
CA PHE A 22 14.43 6.30 -1.98
C PHE A 22 14.51 4.76 -2.08
N ARG A 23 13.72 4.08 -1.24
CA ARG A 23 13.53 2.63 -1.28
C ARG A 23 12.08 2.31 -1.00
N TRP A 24 11.52 1.38 -1.77
CA TRP A 24 10.21 0.83 -1.45
C TRP A 24 10.26 -0.02 -0.18
N GLN A 25 9.13 -0.09 0.52
CA GLN A 25 8.86 -1.17 1.46
C GLN A 25 9.11 -2.54 0.81
N GLU A 26 9.61 -3.49 1.58
CA GLU A 26 9.94 -4.85 1.11
C GLU A 26 8.70 -5.55 0.53
N GLY A 27 7.62 -5.60 1.31
CA GLY A 27 6.36 -6.23 0.93
C GLY A 27 5.45 -5.38 0.04
N TYR A 28 4.46 -6.02 -0.57
CA TYR A 28 3.31 -5.35 -1.19
C TYR A 28 2.06 -6.21 -1.01
N ALA A 29 0.89 -5.60 -1.15
CA ALA A 29 -0.37 -6.31 -1.19
C ALA A 29 -1.05 -6.09 -2.55
N ALA A 30 -1.71 -7.12 -3.05
CA ALA A 30 -2.49 -7.06 -4.28
C ALA A 30 -3.85 -7.73 -4.01
N PHE A 31 -4.92 -7.02 -4.34
CA PHE A 31 -6.30 -7.47 -4.12
C PHE A 31 -7.06 -7.41 -5.43
N CYS A 32 -7.79 -8.47 -5.74
CA CYS A 32 -8.58 -8.57 -6.97
C CYS A 32 -10.00 -8.07 -6.74
N TYR A 33 -10.52 -7.29 -7.68
CA TYR A 33 -11.90 -6.79 -7.67
C TYR A 33 -12.56 -7.08 -9.02
N SER A 34 -13.88 -7.25 -9.05
CA SER A 34 -14.63 -7.32 -10.31
C SER A 34 -14.68 -5.97 -11.01
N HIS A 35 -14.93 -5.98 -12.32
CA HIS A 35 -15.03 -4.76 -13.13
C HIS A 35 -16.09 -3.77 -12.61
N SER A 36 -17.21 -4.28 -12.09
CA SER A 36 -18.27 -3.47 -11.48
C SER A 36 -17.83 -2.66 -10.26
N HIS A 37 -16.73 -3.04 -9.61
CA HIS A 37 -16.21 -2.34 -8.42
C HIS A 37 -15.27 -1.18 -8.76
N ILE A 38 -14.89 -0.99 -10.03
CA ILE A 38 -13.97 0.08 -10.45
C ILE A 38 -14.36 1.46 -9.89
N PRO A 39 -15.63 1.91 -9.97
CA PRO A 39 -16.02 3.22 -9.43
C PRO A 39 -15.79 3.33 -7.91
N ASN A 40 -16.02 2.24 -7.18
CA ASN A 40 -15.82 2.21 -5.73
C ASN A 40 -14.33 2.25 -5.38
N VAL A 41 -13.48 1.55 -6.13
CA VAL A 41 -12.02 1.56 -5.94
C VAL A 41 -11.43 2.93 -6.25
N ILE A 42 -11.89 3.60 -7.31
CA ILE A 42 -11.48 4.98 -7.65
C ILE A 42 -11.82 5.91 -6.49
N LYS A 43 -13.08 5.90 -6.06
CA LYS A 43 -13.55 6.76 -4.95
C LYS A 43 -12.75 6.50 -3.66
N TYR A 44 -12.47 5.24 -3.35
CA TYR A 44 -11.63 4.86 -2.20
C TYR A 44 -10.23 5.47 -2.27
N ILE A 45 -9.57 5.42 -3.43
CA ILE A 45 -8.22 5.99 -3.62
C ILE A 45 -8.25 7.52 -3.48
N GLU A 46 -9.24 8.19 -4.07
CA GLU A 46 -9.38 9.65 -4.01
C GLU A 46 -9.58 10.17 -2.59
N THR A 47 -10.31 9.44 -1.75
CA THR A 47 -10.61 9.85 -0.37
C THR A 47 -9.59 9.38 0.67
N GLN A 48 -8.50 8.70 0.27
CA GLN A 48 -7.56 8.08 1.22
C GLN A 48 -6.97 9.04 2.25
N LYS A 49 -6.66 10.28 1.86
CA LYS A 49 -6.12 11.29 2.77
C LYS A 49 -7.08 11.61 3.91
N GLU A 50 -8.39 11.63 3.66
CA GLU A 50 -9.41 11.85 4.68
C GLU A 50 -9.70 10.59 5.50
N HIS A 51 -9.63 9.41 4.88
CA HIS A 51 -9.75 8.13 5.60
C HIS A 51 -8.62 7.95 6.61
N HIS A 52 -7.37 8.26 6.23
CA HIS A 52 -6.20 8.12 7.10
C HIS A 52 -6.11 9.14 8.23
N LYS A 53 -6.99 10.14 8.26
CA LYS A 53 -7.18 10.98 9.47
C LYS A 53 -7.97 10.27 10.57
N LYS A 54 -8.79 9.28 10.20
CA LYS A 54 -9.72 8.58 11.11
C LYS A 54 -9.34 7.12 11.37
N LEU A 55 -8.60 6.52 10.44
CA LEU A 55 -8.22 5.10 10.49
C LEU A 55 -6.73 4.98 10.18
N THR A 56 -5.99 4.25 11.00
CA THR A 56 -4.57 4.03 10.74
C THR A 56 -4.37 3.04 9.59
N PHE A 57 -3.24 3.16 8.89
CA PHE A 57 -2.85 2.22 7.83
C PHE A 57 -2.90 0.76 8.30
N ARG A 58 -2.42 0.48 9.53
CA ARG A 58 -2.41 -0.88 10.10
C ARG A 58 -3.81 -1.44 10.27
N GLU A 59 -4.75 -0.63 10.77
CA GLU A 59 -6.14 -1.04 10.94
C GLU A 59 -6.83 -1.27 9.60
N GLU A 60 -6.60 -0.39 8.63
CA GLU A 60 -7.09 -0.55 7.26
C GLU A 60 -6.55 -1.82 6.60
N TYR A 61 -5.25 -2.06 6.71
CA TYR A 61 -4.61 -3.25 6.16
C TYR A 61 -5.21 -4.53 6.76
N ILE A 62 -5.41 -4.57 8.08
CA ILE A 62 -6.08 -5.69 8.74
C ILE A 62 -7.52 -5.88 8.22
N LYS A 63 -8.27 -4.80 8.02
CA LYS A 63 -9.62 -4.87 7.46
C LYS A 63 -9.62 -5.44 6.05
N LEU A 64 -8.66 -5.03 5.21
CA LEU A 64 -8.50 -5.58 3.86
C LEU A 64 -8.17 -7.07 3.89
N LEU A 65 -7.23 -7.51 4.72
CA LEU A 65 -6.90 -8.93 4.84
C LEU A 65 -8.11 -9.76 5.26
N LYS A 66 -8.90 -9.27 6.22
CA LYS A 66 -10.16 -9.94 6.62
C LYS A 66 -11.21 -9.95 5.52
N LEU A 67 -11.37 -8.84 4.78
CA LEU A 67 -12.33 -8.72 3.69
C LEU A 67 -12.06 -9.74 2.57
N PHE A 68 -10.78 -10.03 2.33
CA PHE A 68 -10.32 -10.97 1.30
C PHE A 68 -10.01 -12.36 1.85
N ASP A 69 -10.38 -12.65 3.11
CA ASP A 69 -10.14 -13.92 3.78
C ASP A 69 -8.68 -14.41 3.71
N VAL A 70 -7.74 -13.47 3.81
CA VAL A 70 -6.31 -13.76 3.83
C VAL A 70 -5.89 -14.04 5.26
N GLU A 71 -5.43 -15.27 5.52
CA GLU A 71 -4.83 -15.60 6.81
C GLU A 71 -3.55 -14.80 7.05
N TYR A 72 -3.43 -14.26 8.26
CA TYR A 72 -2.24 -13.51 8.66
C TYR A 72 -1.93 -13.71 10.14
N ASN A 73 -0.64 -13.68 10.46
CA ASN A 73 -0.18 -13.70 11.83
C ASN A 73 0.03 -12.27 12.34
N LYS A 74 -0.67 -11.91 13.42
CA LYS A 74 -0.59 -10.58 14.06
C LYS A 74 0.83 -10.14 14.42
N LYS A 75 1.74 -11.09 14.68
CA LYS A 75 3.14 -10.83 15.00
C LYS A 75 3.96 -10.30 13.80
N TYR A 76 3.53 -10.61 12.58
CA TYR A 76 4.23 -10.24 11.34
C TYR A 76 3.48 -9.19 10.52
N ILE A 77 2.35 -8.66 11.03
CA ILE A 77 1.70 -7.50 10.39
C ILE A 77 2.60 -6.29 10.58
N PHE A 78 2.87 -5.60 9.46
CA PHE A 78 3.58 -4.32 9.36
C PHE A 78 3.70 -3.61 10.71
N LYS A 79 4.88 -3.72 11.32
CA LYS A 79 5.24 -2.88 12.46
C LYS A 79 5.38 -1.47 11.90
N ASN A 80 4.88 -0.48 12.62
CA ASN A 80 5.05 0.92 12.23
C ASN A 80 6.55 1.14 12.00
N LEU A 81 6.91 1.80 10.89
CA LEU A 81 8.27 2.27 10.68
C LEU A 81 8.50 3.33 11.76
N GLU A 82 9.23 2.96 12.82
CA GLU A 82 9.85 3.92 13.74
C GLU A 82 11.00 4.64 13.02
#